data_AF-A0A2D4GDB9-F1
#
_entry.id   AF-A0A2D4GDB9-F1
#
_cell.length_a   1.000
_cell.length_b   1.000
_cell.length_c   1.000
_cell.angle_alpha   90.00
_cell.angle_beta   90.00
_cell.angle_gamma   90.00
#
_symmetry.space_group_name_H-M   'P 1'
#
loop_
_entity.id
_entity.type
_entity.pdbx_description
1 polymer ?
#
loop_
_entity_poly.entity_id
_entity_poly.type
_entity_poly.pdbx_seq_one_letter_code
_entity_poly.pdbx_strand_id
1 'polypeptide(L)'
;PDVIIMEGDKTTLRCSQSKTKHVYMSWYKQEKRREAHSQFQLVAFTSEGSPEGSAIEQPFQERFRTRMESYALPLSLENAQLEDTGTYYCASQEGAELHFGKGTQLT
;
A
#
# COMPACT_ATOMS: atom_id res chain seq x y z
N PRO A 1 -3.72 -1.09 -12.94
CA PRO A 1 -4.91 -0.25 -13.14
C PRO A 1 -4.54 1.20 -12.90
N ASP A 2 -5.09 2.13 -13.67
CA ASP A 2 -4.83 3.55 -13.51
C ASP A 2 -6.10 4.20 -12.94
N VAL A 3 -5.93 4.97 -11.86
CA VAL A 3 -7.02 5.61 -11.13
C VAL A 3 -6.73 7.10 -11.06
N ILE A 4 -7.67 7.91 -11.57
CA ILE A 4 -7.58 9.36 -11.53
C ILE A 4 -8.33 9.86 -10.29
N ILE A 5 -7.66 10.69 -9.49
CA ILE A 5 -8.18 11.18 -8.20
C ILE A 5 -8.00 12.71 -8.15
N MET A 6 -9.03 13.45 -7.73
CA MET A 6 -8.89 14.89 -7.53
C MET A 6 -8.30 15.20 -6.15
N GLU A 7 -7.57 16.30 -6.02
CA GLU A 7 -7.10 16.73 -4.70
C GLU A 7 -8.27 16.92 -3.73
N GLY A 8 -8.11 16.44 -2.50
CA GLY A 8 -9.19 16.40 -1.51
C GLY A 8 -10.03 15.13 -1.52
N ASP A 9 -9.98 14.32 -2.58
CA ASP A 9 -10.77 13.09 -2.67
C ASP A 9 -10.29 12.01 -1.70
N LYS A 10 -11.22 11.10 -1.42
CA LYS A 10 -10.96 9.86 -0.69
C LYS A 10 -10.96 8.68 -1.64
N THR A 11 -9.97 7.81 -1.51
CA THR A 11 -9.92 6.54 -2.25
C THR A 11 -9.46 5.39 -1.36
N THR A 12 -9.75 4.16 -1.77
CA THR A 12 -9.24 2.96 -1.10
C THR A 12 -8.66 2.01 -2.12
N LEU A 13 -7.36 1.77 -2.02
CA LEU A 13 -6.68 0.70 -2.74
C LEU A 13 -6.93 -0.62 -2.02
N ARG A 14 -7.37 -1.64 -2.76
CA ARG A 14 -7.65 -2.96 -2.21
C ARG A 14 -6.62 -3.96 -2.70
N CYS A 15 -6.09 -4.73 -1.77
CA CYS A 15 -5.27 -5.90 -2.06
C CYS A 15 -5.77 -7.07 -1.23
N SER A 16 -5.88 -8.24 -1.87
CA SER A 16 -6.35 -9.47 -1.26
C SER A 16 -5.49 -10.63 -1.72
N GLN A 17 -5.22 -11.58 -0.84
CA GLN A 17 -4.44 -12.78 -1.13
C GLN A 17 -5.26 -14.06 -0.93
N SER A 18 -4.83 -15.15 -1.57
CA SER A 18 -5.39 -16.48 -1.30
C SER A 18 -5.10 -16.89 0.14
N LYS A 19 -6.05 -17.59 0.78
CA LYS A 19 -6.05 -17.96 2.21
C LYS A 19 -4.82 -18.73 2.72
N THR A 20 -3.91 -19.13 1.84
CA THR A 20 -3.11 -20.33 2.06
C THR A 20 -1.69 -20.14 2.56
N LYS A 21 -1.00 -18.98 2.50
CA LYS A 21 0.46 -19.00 2.80
C LYS A 21 1.16 -17.77 3.37
N HIS A 22 0.64 -16.55 3.25
CA HIS A 22 1.43 -15.37 3.61
C HIS A 22 0.99 -14.77 4.94
N VAL A 23 1.93 -14.67 5.86
CA VAL A 23 1.70 -14.17 7.23
C VAL A 23 1.65 -12.65 7.27
N TYR A 24 2.39 -11.98 6.37
CA TYR A 24 2.47 -10.52 6.32
C TYR A 24 2.10 -9.98 4.94
N MET A 25 1.42 -8.84 4.97
CA MET A 25 1.13 -8.02 3.80
C MET A 25 1.68 -6.61 4.02
N SER A 26 2.13 -5.98 2.94
CA SER A 26 2.62 -4.62 2.95
C SER A 26 2.21 -3.85 1.71
N TRP A 27 2.26 -2.52 1.80
CA TRP A 27 2.08 -1.60 0.69
C TRP A 27 3.35 -0.83 0.45
N TYR A 28 3.72 -0.71 -0.82
CA TYR A 28 4.82 0.11 -1.28
C TYR A 28 4.34 1.14 -2.29
N LYS A 29 4.86 2.35 -2.19
CA LYS A 29 4.72 3.38 -3.22
C LYS A 29 6.00 3.44 -4.03
N GLN A 30 5.85 3.38 -5.34
CA GLN A 30 6.93 3.64 -6.29
C GLN A 30 6.70 5.01 -6.93
N GLU A 31 7.56 5.96 -6.58
CA GLU A 31 7.57 7.28 -7.22
C GLU A 31 8.44 7.24 -8.47
N LYS A 32 7.91 7.74 -9.59
CA LYS A 32 8.69 7.99 -10.80
C LYS A 32 9.46 9.30 -10.64
N ARG A 33 10.67 9.23 -10.09
CA ARG A 33 11.58 10.38 -10.09
C ARG A 33 12.14 10.61 -11.49
N ARG A 34 12.48 11.87 -11.79
CA ARG A 34 13.07 12.29 -13.07
C ARG A 34 14.45 11.67 -13.33
N GLU A 35 15.09 11.14 -12.30
CA GLU A 35 16.39 10.48 -12.35
C GLU A 35 16.19 8.95 -12.21
N ALA A 36 17.04 8.15 -12.87
CA ALA A 36 16.85 6.74 -13.20
C ALA A 36 16.67 5.74 -12.03
N HIS A 37 16.46 6.21 -10.80
CA HIS A 37 16.24 5.40 -9.61
C HIS A 37 14.81 5.63 -9.11
N SER A 38 13.88 4.76 -9.53
CA SER A 38 12.58 4.64 -8.87
C SER A 38 12.78 4.06 -7.47
N GLN A 39 12.37 4.79 -6.43
CA GLN A 39 12.47 4.33 -5.05
C GLN A 39 11.14 3.72 -4.61
N PHE A 40 11.21 2.52 -4.04
CA PHE A 40 10.09 1.95 -3.30
C PHE A 40 10.12 2.45 -1.86
N GLN A 41 9.02 3.04 -1.42
CA GLN A 41 8.80 3.47 -0.04
C GLN A 41 7.78 2.54 0.60
N LEU A 42 8.08 2.01 1.78
CA LEU A 42 7.09 1.26 2.57
C LEU A 42 6.04 2.25 3.07
N VAL A 43 4.77 1.97 2.80
CA VAL A 43 3.63 2.81 3.20
C VAL A 43 2.92 2.21 4.39
N ALA A 44 2.62 0.92 4.34
CA ALA A 44 1.90 0.22 5.38
C ALA A 44 2.30 -1.24 5.46
N PHE A 45 2.14 -1.87 6.62
CA PHE A 45 2.42 -3.28 6.82
C PHE A 45 1.56 -3.85 7.95
N THR A 46 1.33 -5.16 7.90
CA THR A 46 0.70 -5.92 8.99
C THR A 46 1.71 -6.19 10.11
N SER A 47 1.33 -5.99 11.37
CA SER A 47 2.20 -6.25 12.52
C SER A 47 1.95 -7.62 13.17
N GLU A 48 3.02 -8.24 13.68
CA GLU A 48 2.92 -9.48 14.45
C GLU A 48 2.06 -9.30 15.72
N GLY A 49 1.19 -10.27 15.99
CA GLY A 49 0.49 -10.38 17.28
C GLY A 49 -0.85 -9.63 17.40
N SER A 50 -1.34 -8.98 16.34
CA SER A 50 -2.69 -8.40 16.34
C SER A 50 -3.47 -8.84 15.09
N PRO A 51 -4.61 -9.54 15.25
CA PRO A 51 -5.52 -9.89 14.15
C PRO A 51 -6.04 -8.69 13.36
N GLU A 52 -5.90 -7.48 13.91
CA GLU A 52 -6.31 -6.21 13.31
C GLU A 52 -5.12 -5.23 13.16
N GLY A 53 -3.90 -5.70 13.44
CA GLY A 53 -2.70 -4.89 13.52
C GLY A 53 -2.16 -4.55 12.16
N SER A 54 -2.30 -3.31 11.75
CA SER A 54 -1.51 -2.74 10.67
C SER A 54 -0.97 -1.38 11.07
N ALA A 55 0.26 -1.11 10.69
CA ALA A 55 0.91 0.16 10.89
C ALA A 55 1.11 0.87 9.55
N ILE A 56 1.26 2.18 9.62
CA ILE A 56 1.58 3.05 8.49
C ILE A 56 2.92 3.68 8.80
N GLU A 57 3.81 3.73 7.83
CA GLU A 57 5.12 4.36 7.97
C GLU A 57 5.02 5.88 7.88
N GLN A 58 5.96 6.58 8.53
CA GLN A 58 6.10 8.02 8.31
C GLN A 58 6.67 8.28 6.90
N PRO A 59 6.24 9.35 6.20
CA PRO A 59 5.27 10.37 6.61
C PRO A 59 3.81 10.04 6.29
N PHE A 60 3.50 8.85 5.77
CA PHE A 60 2.17 8.50 5.25
C PHE A 60 1.05 8.47 6.31
N GLN A 61 1.41 8.37 7.59
CA GLN A 61 0.48 8.31 8.73
C GLN A 61 -0.53 9.47 8.79
N GLU A 62 -0.23 10.63 8.21
CA GLU A 62 -1.14 11.78 8.27
C GLU A 62 -2.41 11.54 7.44
N ARG A 63 -2.26 10.95 6.25
CA ARG A 63 -3.31 10.90 5.22
C ARG A 63 -3.73 9.49 4.81
N PHE A 64 -2.92 8.48 5.10
CA PHE A 64 -3.25 7.09 4.85
C PHE A 64 -3.85 6.40 6.09
N ARG A 65 -4.78 5.47 5.87
CA ARG A 65 -5.35 4.58 6.89
C ARG A 65 -5.36 3.15 6.36
N THR A 66 -5.10 2.17 7.21
CA THR A 66 -5.18 0.75 6.88
C THR A 66 -5.66 -0.02 8.09
N ARG A 67 -6.36 -1.12 7.83
CA ARG A 67 -6.71 -2.13 8.82
C ARG A 67 -6.71 -3.48 8.11
N MET A 68 -6.07 -4.47 8.70
CA MET A 68 -6.09 -5.81 8.13
C MET A 68 -7.52 -6.39 8.18
N GLU A 69 -7.96 -6.97 7.07
CA GLU A 69 -9.28 -7.57 6.91
C GLU A 69 -9.14 -9.02 6.43
N SER A 70 -8.96 -9.95 7.38
CA SER A 70 -8.73 -11.38 7.10
C SER A 70 -7.53 -11.65 6.19
N TYR A 71 -7.72 -11.63 4.88
CA TYR A 71 -6.70 -11.87 3.85
C TYR A 71 -6.56 -10.68 2.90
N ALA A 72 -6.96 -9.50 3.36
CA ALA A 72 -6.87 -8.25 2.64
C ALA A 72 -6.22 -7.18 3.50
N LEU A 73 -5.52 -6.26 2.83
CA LEU A 73 -4.95 -5.08 3.44
C LEU A 73 -5.42 -3.86 2.63
N PRO A 74 -6.63 -3.34 2.88
CA PRO A 74 -7.08 -2.10 2.26
C PRO A 74 -6.23 -0.90 2.73
N LEU A 75 -5.86 -0.05 1.79
CA LEU A 75 -5.14 1.19 2.05
C LEU A 75 -6.01 2.37 1.60
N SER A 76 -6.58 3.08 2.58
CA SER A 76 -7.39 4.27 2.37
C SER A 76 -6.52 5.53 2.38
N LEU A 77 -6.74 6.39 1.39
CA LEU A 77 -6.21 7.75 1.32
C LEU A 77 -7.37 8.70 1.63
N GLU A 78 -7.25 9.45 2.72
CA GLU A 78 -8.36 10.27 3.27
C GLU A 78 -8.39 11.71 2.73
N ASN A 79 -7.29 12.17 2.14
CA ASN A 79 -7.15 13.50 1.57
C ASN A 79 -6.04 13.44 0.51
N ALA A 80 -6.43 13.21 -0.74
CA ALA A 80 -5.49 13.09 -1.85
C ALA A 80 -4.77 14.41 -2.15
N GLN A 81 -3.48 14.32 -2.42
CA GLN A 81 -2.60 15.44 -2.77
C GLN A 81 -1.72 15.04 -3.96
N LEU A 82 -1.18 16.04 -4.68
CA LEU A 82 -0.29 15.78 -5.82
C LEU A 82 0.89 14.85 -5.46
N GLU A 83 1.41 14.98 -4.23
CA GLU A 83 2.50 14.13 -3.73
C GLU A 83 2.13 12.65 -3.64
N ASP A 84 0.85 12.25 -3.60
CA ASP A 84 0.43 10.84 -3.62
C ASP A 84 0.56 10.20 -4.99
N THR A 85 0.82 10.98 -6.04
CA THR A 85 1.00 10.44 -7.38
C THR A 85 2.11 9.40 -7.39
N GLY A 86 1.78 8.19 -7.85
CA GLY A 86 2.72 7.07 -7.80
C GLY A 86 2.07 5.74 -8.11
N THR A 87 2.89 4.71 -8.32
CA THR A 87 2.40 3.35 -8.48
C THR A 87 2.45 2.64 -7.13
N TYR A 88 1.31 2.20 -6.63
CA TYR A 88 1.18 1.51 -5.35
C TYR A 88 1.12 0.01 -5.58
N TYR A 89 2.02 -0.73 -4.94
CA TYR A 89 2.09 -2.17 -5.00
C TYR A 89 1.82 -2.74 -3.61
N CYS A 90 0.89 -3.69 -3.51
CA CYS A 90 0.88 -4.56 -2.36
C CYS A 90 1.88 -5.69 -2.54
N ALA A 91 2.44 -6.19 -1.44
CA ALA A 91 3.23 -7.40 -1.44
C ALA A 91 2.77 -8.33 -0.30
N SER A 92 2.91 -9.63 -0.54
CA SER A 92 2.72 -10.66 0.48
C SER A 92 4.04 -11.38 0.73
N GLN A 93 4.30 -11.77 1.98
CA GLN A 93 5.56 -12.39 2.37
C GLN A 93 5.42 -13.92 2.56
N GLU A 94 6.28 -14.70 1.90
CA GLU A 94 6.47 -16.14 2.13
C GLU A 94 7.91 -16.40 2.58
N GLY A 95 8.12 -16.62 3.89
CA GLY A 95 9.47 -16.72 4.44
C GLY A 95 10.27 -15.43 4.22
N ALA A 96 11.31 -15.49 3.40
CA ALA A 96 12.15 -14.34 3.05
C ALA A 96 11.77 -13.68 1.70
N GLU A 97 10.80 -14.24 0.97
CA GLU A 97 10.40 -13.75 -0.36
C GLU A 97 9.21 -12.80 -0.27
N LEU A 98 9.24 -11.74 -1.09
CA LEU A 98 8.13 -10.80 -1.28
C LEU A 98 7.50 -11.00 -2.66
N HIS A 99 6.20 -11.28 -2.68
CA HIS A 99 5.42 -11.43 -3.90
C HIS A 99 4.60 -10.16 -4.14
N PHE A 100 4.96 -9.41 -5.18
CA PHE A 100 4.29 -8.16 -5.52
C PHE A 100 3.03 -8.39 -6.36
N GLY A 101 1.97 -7.64 -6.05
CA GLY A 101 0.80 -7.50 -6.90
C GLY A 101 1.10 -6.70 -8.18
N LYS A 102 0.10 -6.57 -9.05
CA LYS A 102 0.24 -5.90 -10.36
C LYS A 102 0.54 -4.39 -10.30
N GLY A 103 0.36 -3.77 -9.15
CA GLY A 103 0.47 -2.32 -8.98
C GLY A 103 -0.79 -1.56 -9.45
N THR A 104 -1.05 -0.42 -8.81
CA THR A 104 -2.10 0.53 -9.19
C THR A 104 -1.49 1.92 -9.29
N GLN A 105 -1.60 2.57 -10.44
CA GLN A 105 -1.16 3.95 -10.61
C GLN A 105 -2.25 4.89 -10.08
N LEU A 106 -1.89 5.77 -9.17
CA LEU A 106 -2.69 6.92 -8.79
C LEU A 106 -2.16 8.16 -9.51
N THR A 107 -3.05 8.92 -10.15
CA THR A 107 -2.76 10.18 -10.86
C THR A 107 -3.75 11.26 -10.53
#